data_AF-A0A947WNN9-F1
#
_entry.id   AF-A0A947WNN9-F1
#
_cell.length_a   1.000
_cell.length_b   1.000
_cell.length_c   1.000
_cell.angle_alpha   90.00
_cell.angle_beta   90.00
_cell.angle_gamma   90.00
#
_symmetry.space_group_name_H-M   'P 1'
#
loop_
_entity.id
_entity.type
_entity.pdbx_description
1 polymer ?
#
loop_
_entity_poly.entity_id
_entity_poly.type
_entity_poly.pdbx_seq_one_letter_code
_entity_poly.pdbx_strand_id
1 'polypeptide(L)'
;SILDIAKILLASSKKTVPATYREIILALKTLPEFEPKTIEKITDWIRLRNILAHEYLDIRWDRISKFLQTSQPFLENFLCNSKKLIKYDKSKN
;
A
#
# COMPACT_ATOMS: atom_id res chain seq x y z
N SER A 1 -1.04 6.93 -7.62
CA SER A 1 -0.58 5.54 -7.36
C SER A 1 -0.89 5.13 -5.92
N ILE A 2 -0.76 3.85 -5.53
CA ILE A 2 -0.97 3.39 -4.13
C ILE A 2 -0.09 4.17 -3.14
N LEU A 3 1.15 4.47 -3.53
CA LEU A 3 2.07 5.27 -2.71
C LEU A 3 1.56 6.69 -2.48
N ASP A 4 0.99 7.32 -3.50
CA ASP A 4 0.46 8.67 -3.36
C ASP A 4 -0.76 8.67 -2.44
N ILE A 5 -1.64 7.68 -2.58
CA ILE A 5 -2.77 7.49 -1.67
C ILE A 5 -2.27 7.32 -0.23
N ALA A 6 -1.30 6.43 0.00
CA ALA A 6 -0.74 6.20 1.33
C ALA A 6 -0.15 7.47 1.97
N LYS A 7 0.61 8.26 1.20
CA LYS A 7 1.15 9.55 1.67
C LYS A 7 0.03 10.52 2.07
N ILE A 8 -1.02 10.63 1.24
CA ILE A 8 -2.17 11.50 1.50
C ILE A 8 -2.88 11.07 2.78
N LEU A 9 -3.13 9.76 2.95
CA LEU A 9 -3.81 9.23 4.14
C LEU A 9 -3.01 9.48 5.42
N LEU A 10 -1.70 9.25 5.40
CA LEU A 10 -0.84 9.53 6.55
C LEU A 10 -0.83 11.02 6.89
N ALA A 11 -0.70 11.89 5.88
CA ALA A 11 -0.72 13.32 6.07
C ALA A 11 -2.07 13.81 6.60
N SER A 12 -3.20 13.30 6.09
CA SER A 12 -4.54 13.69 6.56
C SER A 12 -4.79 13.23 7.99
N SER A 13 -4.29 12.05 8.36
CA SER A 13 -4.34 11.53 9.74
C SER A 13 -3.27 12.10 10.68
N LYS A 14 -2.57 13.18 10.29
CA LYS A 14 -1.50 13.83 11.08
C LYS A 14 -0.39 12.87 11.54
N LYS A 15 -0.11 11.84 10.74
CA LYS A 15 0.98 10.89 10.97
C LYS A 15 2.25 11.36 10.24
N THR A 16 3.40 10.99 10.78
CA THR A 16 4.69 11.20 10.11
C THR A 16 4.74 10.42 8.80
N VAL A 17 5.14 11.06 7.71
CA VAL A 17 5.36 10.41 6.41
C VAL A 17 6.83 9.98 6.31
N PRO A 18 7.13 8.67 6.30
CA PRO A 18 8.51 8.18 6.21
C PRO A 18 9.19 8.49 4.88
N ALA A 19 10.51 8.36 4.84
CA ALA A 19 11.30 8.66 3.64
C ALA A 19 11.23 7.56 2.57
N THR A 20 11.12 6.29 2.96
CA THR A 20 11.14 5.18 2.00
C THR A 20 9.73 4.70 1.64
N TYR A 21 9.57 4.22 0.39
CA TYR A 21 8.29 3.66 -0.08
C TYR A 21 7.80 2.49 0.75
N ARG A 22 8.72 1.66 1.26
CA ARG A 22 8.39 0.52 2.12
C ARG A 22 7.82 1.01 3.45
N GLU A 23 8.47 1.96 4.10
CA GLU A 23 8.04 2.50 5.39
C GLU A 23 6.73 3.27 5.27
N ILE A 24 6.51 4.01 4.17
CA ILE A 24 5.23 4.70 3.93
C ILE A 24 4.06 3.71 3.98
N ILE A 25 4.17 2.55 3.32
CA ILE A 25 3.10 1.56 3.37
C ILE A 25 2.99 0.91 4.75
N LEU A 26 4.11 0.57 5.40
CA LEU A 26 4.08 -0.01 6.74
C LEU A 26 3.47 0.93 7.79
N ALA A 27 3.66 2.24 7.64
CA ALA A 27 3.07 3.24 8.54
C ALA A 27 1.53 3.23 8.52
N LEU A 28 0.90 2.73 7.44
CA LEU A 28 -0.55 2.57 7.39
C LEU A 28 -1.07 1.54 8.41
N LYS A 29 -0.24 0.64 8.92
CA LYS A 29 -0.64 -0.26 10.03
C LYS A 29 -1.02 0.50 11.31
N THR A 30 -0.62 1.76 11.43
CA THR A 30 -1.00 2.62 12.55
C THR A 30 -2.42 3.19 12.42
N LEU A 31 -3.07 3.00 11.28
CA LEU A 31 -4.44 3.40 11.01
C LEU A 31 -5.38 2.19 11.20
N PRO A 32 -6.44 2.30 12.02
CA PRO A 32 -7.29 1.17 12.39
C PRO A 32 -8.06 0.55 11.22
N GLU A 33 -8.26 1.28 10.13
CA GLU A 33 -8.96 0.82 8.93
C GLU A 33 -8.11 -0.17 8.10
N PHE A 34 -6.81 -0.31 8.39
CA PHE A 34 -5.90 -1.11 7.59
C PHE A 34 -5.43 -2.36 8.33
N GLU A 35 -5.86 -3.52 7.83
CA GLU A 35 -5.41 -4.81 8.37
C GLU A 35 -3.92 -5.07 8.06
N PRO A 36 -3.13 -5.54 9.04
CA PRO A 36 -1.71 -5.81 8.87
C PRO A 36 -1.38 -6.71 7.68
N LYS A 37 -2.20 -7.75 7.44
CA LYS A 37 -2.02 -8.72 6.34
C LYS A 37 -2.08 -8.05 4.96
N THR A 38 -3.03 -7.13 4.76
CA THR A 38 -3.17 -6.39 3.50
C THR A 38 -1.98 -5.48 3.28
N ILE A 39 -1.55 -4.78 4.33
CA ILE A 39 -0.40 -3.88 4.28
C ILE A 39 0.90 -4.64 3.98
N GLU A 40 1.11 -5.80 4.58
CA GLU A 40 2.27 -6.66 4.31
C GLU A 40 2.32 -7.11 2.85
N LYS A 41 1.19 -7.56 2.30
CA LYS A 41 1.13 -7.96 0.89
C LYS A 41 1.43 -6.82 -0.07
N ILE A 42 0.89 -5.63 0.18
CA ILE A 42 1.19 -4.45 -0.64
C ILE A 42 2.68 -4.08 -0.51
N THR A 43 3.24 -4.18 0.70
CA THR A 43 4.66 -3.91 0.95
C THR A 43 5.58 -4.84 0.13
N ASP A 44 5.24 -6.12 0.05
CA ASP A 44 5.96 -7.09 -0.77
C ASP A 44 5.95 -6.71 -2.26
N TRP A 45 4.83 -6.17 -2.76
CA TRP A 45 4.72 -5.73 -4.15
C TRP A 45 5.44 -4.43 -4.44
N ILE A 46 5.53 -3.52 -3.47
CA ILE A 46 6.42 -2.34 -3.60
C ILE A 46 7.87 -2.78 -3.71
N ARG A 47 8.28 -3.80 -2.93
CA ARG A 47 9.59 -4.40 -3.10
C ARG A 47 9.72 -4.99 -4.51
N LEU A 48 8.74 -5.74 -5.00
CA LEU A 48 8.74 -6.26 -6.36
C LEU A 48 8.90 -5.14 -7.41
N ARG A 49 8.23 -3.99 -7.27
CA ARG A 49 8.40 -2.81 -8.14
C ARG A 49 9.84 -2.28 -8.11
N ASN A 50 10.46 -2.19 -6.94
CA ASN A 50 11.83 -1.69 -6.82
C ASN A 50 12.83 -2.60 -7.53
N ILE A 51 12.62 -3.92 -7.41
CA ILE A 51 13.44 -4.90 -8.11
C ILE A 51 13.13 -4.84 -9.63
N LEU A 52 11.84 -4.73 -10.00
CA LEU A 52 11.25 -4.15 -11.24
C LEU A 52 12.21 -3.24 -12.00
N ALA A 53 12.52 -2.14 -11.36
CA ALA A 53 13.19 -1.00 -11.97
C ALA A 53 14.72 -1.14 -12.07
N HIS A 54 15.34 -2.14 -11.42
CA HIS A 54 16.80 -2.18 -11.25
C HIS A 54 17.48 -3.53 -11.57
N GLU A 55 16.75 -4.63 -11.78
CA GLU A 55 17.35 -5.98 -11.97
C GLU A 55 16.63 -6.85 -13.05
N TYR A 56 17.39 -7.76 -13.69
CA TYR A 56 16.98 -8.65 -14.81
C TYR A 56 15.63 -9.38 -14.63
N LEU A 57 14.87 -9.49 -15.73
CA LEU A 57 13.46 -9.90 -15.78
C LEU A 57 13.21 -11.41 -15.51
N ASP A 58 14.10 -12.30 -15.93
CA ASP A 58 13.83 -13.75 -15.98
C ASP A 58 13.69 -14.41 -14.60
N ILE A 59 14.43 -13.93 -13.59
CA ILE A 59 14.40 -14.49 -12.22
C ILE A 59 13.07 -14.19 -11.51
N ARG A 60 12.20 -13.36 -12.10
CA ARG A 60 11.03 -12.79 -11.41
C ARG A 60 9.68 -13.13 -12.00
N TRP A 61 9.60 -13.94 -13.06
CA TRP A 61 8.33 -14.30 -13.68
C TRP A 61 7.33 -14.89 -12.68
N ASP A 62 7.78 -15.79 -11.80
CA ASP A 62 6.92 -16.40 -10.78
C ASP A 62 6.34 -15.37 -9.80
N ARG A 63 7.13 -14.34 -9.45
CA ARG A 63 6.67 -13.26 -8.55
C ARG A 63 5.68 -12.34 -9.24
N ILE A 64 5.90 -12.04 -10.52
CA ILE A 64 4.97 -11.24 -11.35
C ILE A 64 3.67 -12.01 -11.55
N SER A 65 3.74 -13.27 -11.97
CA SER A 65 2.60 -14.15 -12.16
C SER A 65 1.76 -14.27 -10.87
N LYS A 66 2.43 -14.52 -9.73
CA LYS A 66 1.77 -14.55 -8.43
C LYS A 66 1.13 -13.21 -8.06
N PHE A 67 1.79 -12.09 -8.36
CA PHE A 67 1.18 -10.76 -8.17
C PHE A 67 -0.09 -10.59 -9.02
N LEU A 68 -0.04 -10.93 -10.32
CA LEU A 68 -1.19 -10.81 -11.21
C LEU A 68 -2.38 -11.66 -10.74
N GLN A 69 -2.12 -12.87 -10.23
CA GLN A 69 -3.17 -13.78 -9.76
C GLN A 69 -3.76 -13.40 -8.39
N THR A 70 -2.97 -12.76 -7.52
CA THR A 70 -3.37 -12.56 -6.11
C THR A 70 -3.64 -11.12 -5.73
N SER A 71 -3.29 -10.15 -6.58
CA SER A 71 -3.28 -8.74 -6.16
C SER A 71 -4.65 -8.12 -5.97
N GLN A 72 -5.59 -8.44 -6.86
CA GLN A 72 -6.92 -7.83 -6.93
C GLN A 72 -7.62 -7.68 -5.57
N PRO A 73 -7.84 -8.75 -4.77
CA PRO A 73 -8.60 -8.62 -3.52
C PRO A 73 -7.92 -7.69 -2.50
N PHE A 74 -6.58 -7.65 -2.45
CA PHE A 74 -5.88 -6.76 -1.52
C PHE A 74 -5.91 -5.31 -1.99
N LEU A 75 -5.85 -5.08 -3.31
CA LEU A 75 -5.98 -3.73 -3.88
C LEU A 75 -7.39 -3.18 -3.69
N GLU A 76 -8.42 -3.99 -3.89
CA GLU A 76 -9.81 -3.62 -3.61
C GLU A 76 -10.02 -3.33 -2.13
N ASN A 77 -9.52 -4.18 -1.23
CA ASN A 77 -9.59 -3.94 0.21
C ASN A 77 -8.89 -2.63 0.60
N PHE A 78 -7.70 -2.38 0.07
CA PHE A 78 -6.97 -1.12 0.28
C PHE A 78 -7.78 0.11 -0.17
N LEU A 79 -8.38 0.07 -1.36
CA LEU A 79 -9.20 1.17 -1.87
C LEU A 79 -10.47 1.37 -1.04
N CYS A 80 -11.11 0.28 -0.60
CA CYS A 80 -12.28 0.33 0.26
C CYS A 80 -11.94 1.03 1.59
N ASN A 81 -10.86 0.63 2.25
CA ASN A 81 -10.45 1.20 3.52
C ASN A 81 -9.98 2.65 3.39
N SER A 82 -9.28 2.98 2.30
CA SER A 82 -8.93 4.37 1.96
C SER A 82 -10.18 5.26 1.84
N LYS A 83 -11.23 4.78 1.17
CA LYS A 83 -12.50 5.51 1.04
C LYS A 83 -13.22 5.66 2.39
N LYS A 84 -13.17 4.64 3.26
CA LYS A 84 -13.76 4.71 4.61
C LYS A 84 -13.09 5.80 5.44
N LEU A 85 -11.76 5.83 5.48
CA LEU A 85 -11.00 6.84 6.22
C LEU A 85 -11.31 8.26 5.74
N ILE A 86 -11.33 8.49 4.42
CA ILE A 86 -11.65 9.81 3.85
C ILE A 86 -13.09 10.26 4.19
N LYS A 87 -14.06 9.33 4.17
CA LYS A 87 -15.45 9.64 4.57
C LYS A 87 -15.54 9.98 6.05
N TYR A 88 -14.81 9.27 6.91
CA TYR A 88 -14.77 9.54 8.33
C TYR A 88 -14.18 10.92 8.63
N ASP A 89 -13.06 11.29 8.02
CA ASP A 89 -12.44 12.61 8.18
C ASP A 89 -13.39 13.76 7.75
N LYS A 90 -14.16 13.57 6.67
CA LYS A 90 -15.17 14.54 6.22
C LYS A 90 -16.36 14.71 7.18
N SER A 91 -16.63 13.72 8.03
CA SER A 91 -17.74 13.80 9.00
C SER A 91 -17.36 14.51 10.30
N LYS A 92 -16.06 14.75 10.52
CA LYS A 92 -15.52 15.42 11.72
C LYS A 92 -15.17 16.90 11.51
N ASN A 93 -15.13 17.36 10.26
CA ASN A 93 -14.92 18.75 9.87
C ASN A 93 -16.26 19.36 9.44
#